data_AF-A0A1B6I1T8-F1
#
_entry.id   AF-A0A1B6I1T8-F1
#
_cell.length_a   1.000
_cell.length_b   1.000
_cell.length_c   1.000
_cell.angle_alpha   90.00
_cell.angle_beta   90.00
_cell.angle_gamma   90.00
#
_symmetry.space_group_name_H-M   'P 1'
#
loop_
_entity.id
_entity.type
_entity.pdbx_description
1 polymer ?
#
loop_
_entity_poly.entity_id
_entity_poly.type
_entity_poly.pdbx_seq_one_letter_code
_entity_poly.pdbx_strand_id
1 'polypeptide(L)'
;ASDCFTYVAHKLKIPLISYTTSMAVPWGAERVGLPDNPSYIPNYLVHFTPEMTFWQRIYNTAVLVYAKYWHLHVYAKQTQTLVEQIFGEALPPLHEVVGNTSLVFVNSYHALAQSRPFPPNVIEIGGIH
;
A
#
# COMPACT_ATOMS: atom_id res chain seq x y z
N ALA A 1 -2.77 6.62 0.27
CA ALA A 1 -1.78 7.72 0.25
C ALA A 1 -1.49 8.10 -1.20
N SER A 2 -1.42 9.39 -1.50
CA SER A 2 -0.90 9.89 -2.79
C SER A 2 0.62 10.06 -2.66
N ASP A 3 1.39 9.49 -3.58
CA ASP A 3 2.85 9.37 -3.43
C ASP A 3 3.64 10.55 -3.98
N CYS A 4 2.97 11.60 -4.48
CA CYS A 4 3.65 12.76 -5.04
C CYS A 4 4.60 13.44 -4.03
N PHE A 5 4.22 13.48 -2.75
CA PHE A 5 5.02 14.09 -1.69
C PHE A 5 6.20 13.22 -1.22
N THR A 6 6.23 11.94 -1.59
CA THR A 6 7.31 11.01 -1.25
C THR A 6 8.66 11.50 -1.81
N TYR A 7 8.66 12.09 -3.01
CA TYR A 7 9.87 12.66 -3.61
C TYR A 7 10.38 13.92 -2.91
N VAL A 8 9.48 14.72 -2.34
CA VAL A 8 9.88 15.88 -1.52
C VAL A 8 10.66 15.39 -0.30
N ALA A 9 10.14 14.39 0.41
CA ALA A 9 10.82 13.79 1.55
C ALA A 9 12.18 13.19 1.16
N HIS A 10 12.24 12.51 0.01
CA HIS A 10 13.47 11.95 -0.54
C HIS A 10 14.54 13.02 -0.84
N LYS A 11 14.16 14.11 -1.50
CA LYS A 11 15.07 15.22 -1.83
C LYS A 11 15.58 15.94 -0.58
N LEU A 12 14.71 16.13 0.40
CA LEU A 12 15.06 16.74 1.68
C LEU A 12 15.79 15.79 2.63
N LYS A 13 15.89 14.50 2.29
CA LYS A 13 16.48 13.44 3.12
C LYS A 13 15.85 13.37 4.52
N ILE A 14 14.55 13.57 4.60
CA ILE A 14 13.76 13.49 5.84
C ILE A 14 12.98 12.17 5.92
N PRO A 15 12.69 11.65 7.12
CA PRO A 15 11.88 10.46 7.26
C PRO A 15 10.47 10.68 6.70
N LEU A 16 9.99 9.69 5.94
CA LEU A 16 8.62 9.69 5.41
C LEU A 16 7.71 8.90 6.34
N ILE A 17 6.68 9.56 6.86
CA ILE A 17 5.57 8.95 7.58
C ILE A 17 4.34 9.04 6.68
N SER A 18 3.74 7.89 6.36
CA SER A 18 2.53 7.84 5.56
C SER A 18 1.31 7.55 6.43
N TYR A 19 0.14 7.97 5.97
CA TYR A 19 -1.13 7.54 6.55
C TYR A 19 -2.10 7.09 5.45
N THR A 20 -3.02 6.21 5.81
CA THR A 20 -4.14 5.81 4.96
C THR A 20 -5.44 5.92 5.73
N THR A 21 -6.45 6.51 5.08
CA THR A 21 -7.80 6.71 5.63
C THR A 21 -8.63 5.43 5.59
N SER A 22 -8.14 4.39 4.90
CA SER A 22 -8.73 3.06 4.84
C SER A 22 -7.89 2.05 5.63
N MET A 23 -8.42 0.83 5.73
CA MET A 23 -7.62 -0.37 6.01
C MET A 23 -6.47 -0.56 5.01
N ALA A 24 -5.52 -1.42 5.37
CA ALA A 24 -4.31 -1.65 4.57
C ALA A 24 -4.63 -2.20 3.17
N VAL A 25 -4.23 -1.45 2.15
CA VAL A 25 -4.46 -1.76 0.73
C VAL A 25 -3.31 -2.57 0.12
N PRO A 26 -3.56 -3.40 -0.91
CA PRO A 26 -2.56 -4.29 -1.50
C PRO A 26 -1.28 -3.61 -1.99
N TRP A 27 -1.40 -2.41 -2.56
CA TRP A 27 -0.27 -1.63 -3.09
C TRP A 27 0.52 -0.88 -2.01
N GLY A 28 -0.01 -0.80 -0.79
CA GLY A 28 0.70 -0.27 0.36
C GLY A 28 1.54 -1.32 1.08
N ALA A 29 1.22 -2.60 0.89
CA ALA A 29 1.79 -3.69 1.69
C ALA A 29 3.31 -3.84 1.50
N GLU A 30 3.79 -3.75 0.26
CA GLU A 30 5.22 -3.90 -0.07
C GLU A 30 6.08 -2.77 0.50
N ARG A 31 5.50 -1.59 0.74
CA ARG A 31 6.21 -0.40 1.26
C ARG A 31 6.73 -0.58 2.68
N VAL A 32 6.12 -1.49 3.42
CA VAL A 32 6.37 -1.73 4.84
C VAL A 32 6.70 -3.20 5.12
N GLY A 33 6.84 -4.03 4.09
CA GLY A 33 7.04 -5.48 4.26
C GLY A 33 5.83 -6.19 4.87
N LEU A 34 4.63 -5.65 4.70
CA LEU A 34 3.40 -6.26 5.22
C LEU A 34 3.05 -7.52 4.40
N PRO A 35 2.93 -8.70 5.02
CA PRO A 35 2.47 -9.90 4.33
C PRO A 35 1.04 -9.72 3.79
N ASP A 36 0.86 -10.12 2.53
CA ASP A 36 -0.40 -9.99 1.79
C ASP A 36 -0.73 -11.30 1.05
N ASN A 37 -0.80 -12.40 1.82
CA ASN A 37 -1.01 -13.74 1.27
C ASN A 37 -2.49 -13.93 0.88
N PRO A 38 -2.81 -14.11 -0.42
CA PRO A 38 -4.19 -14.17 -0.89
C PRO A 38 -4.92 -15.47 -0.51
N SER A 39 -4.22 -16.44 0.08
CA SER A 39 -4.87 -17.67 0.54
C SER A 39 -5.74 -17.45 1.78
N TYR A 40 -5.41 -16.48 2.64
CA TYR A 40 -6.17 -16.19 3.86
C TYR A 40 -6.44 -14.70 4.09
N ILE A 41 -5.80 -13.80 3.33
CA ILE A 41 -6.11 -12.37 3.34
C ILE A 41 -6.99 -12.08 2.12
N PRO A 42 -8.30 -11.80 2.31
CA PRO A 42 -9.16 -11.32 1.25
C PRO A 42 -8.69 -9.95 0.78
N ASN A 43 -8.70 -9.76 -0.53
CA ASN A 43 -8.28 -8.54 -1.17
C ASN A 43 -9.29 -7.43 -0.84
N TYR A 44 -8.78 -6.21 -0.65
CA TYR A 44 -9.60 -5.02 -0.41
C TYR A 44 -10.71 -4.79 -1.46
N LEU A 45 -10.51 -5.26 -2.70
CA LEU A 45 -11.44 -5.09 -3.81
C LEU A 45 -12.54 -6.16 -3.89
N VAL A 46 -12.53 -7.18 -3.02
CA VAL A 46 -13.52 -8.26 -3.02
C VAL A 46 -14.21 -8.38 -1.67
N HIS A 47 -15.49 -8.74 -1.67
CA HIS A 47 -16.28 -8.96 -0.45
C HIS A 47 -16.16 -10.41 0.02
N PHE A 48 -14.96 -10.85 0.36
CA PHE A 48 -14.71 -12.18 0.93
C PHE A 48 -14.35 -12.09 2.41
N THR A 49 -14.60 -13.19 3.13
CA THR A 49 -14.15 -13.40 4.51
C THR A 49 -12.82 -14.17 4.49
N PRO A 50 -12.13 -14.34 5.65
CA PRO A 50 -10.96 -15.21 5.72
C PRO A 50 -11.26 -16.68 5.35
N GLU A 51 -12.51 -17.10 5.51
CA GLU A 51 -13.01 -18.44 5.19
C GLU A 51 -13.36 -18.55 3.70
N MET A 52 -12.33 -18.58 2.85
CA MET A 52 -12.48 -18.74 1.40
C MET A 52 -12.38 -20.20 0.96
N THR A 53 -13.30 -20.62 0.08
CA THR A 53 -13.17 -21.84 -0.73
C THR A 53 -11.97 -21.75 -1.68
N PHE A 54 -11.53 -22.89 -2.22
CA PHE A 54 -10.42 -22.94 -3.17
C PHE A 54 -10.60 -21.99 -4.37
N TRP A 55 -11.81 -21.94 -4.95
CA TRP A 55 -12.11 -21.06 -6.08
C TRP A 55 -12.12 -19.58 -5.70
N GLN A 56 -12.63 -19.25 -4.51
CA GLN A 56 -12.54 -17.88 -3.98
C GLN A 56 -11.08 -17.47 -3.75
N ARG A 57 -10.20 -18.36 -3.28
CA ARG A 57 -8.76 -18.08 -3.14
C ARG A 57 -8.09 -17.81 -4.48
N ILE A 58 -8.43 -18.58 -5.53
CA ILE A 58 -7.94 -18.33 -6.89
C ILE A 58 -8.40 -16.96 -7.38
N TYR A 59 -9.69 -16.66 -7.26
CA TYR A 59 -10.23 -15.36 -7.67
C TYR A 59 -9.58 -14.21 -6.90
N ASN A 60 -9.45 -14.35 -5.58
CA ASN A 60 -8.79 -13.39 -4.71
C ASN A 60 -7.34 -13.14 -5.12
N THR A 61 -6.61 -14.19 -5.48
CA THR A 61 -5.24 -14.11 -6.00
C THR A 61 -5.19 -13.36 -7.34
N ALA A 62 -6.10 -13.67 -8.27
CA ALA A 62 -6.17 -12.99 -9.56
C ALA A 62 -6.44 -11.48 -9.39
N VAL A 63 -7.38 -11.11 -8.51
CA VAL A 63 -7.68 -9.71 -8.19
C VAL A 63 -6.47 -9.03 -7.53
N LEU A 64 -5.77 -9.72 -6.62
CA LEU A 64 -4.57 -9.19 -5.99
C LEU A 64 -3.47 -8.87 -7.01
N VAL A 65 -3.16 -9.82 -7.90
CA VAL A 65 -2.16 -9.64 -8.95
C VAL A 65 -2.57 -8.50 -9.89
N TYR A 66 -3.84 -8.46 -10.31
CA TYR A 66 -4.36 -7.39 -11.14
C TYR A 66 -4.22 -6.02 -10.48
N ALA A 67 -4.61 -5.89 -9.21
CA ALA A 67 -4.54 -4.63 -8.47
C ALA A 67 -3.08 -4.13 -8.32
N LYS A 68 -2.15 -5.03 -7.97
CA LYS A 68 -0.72 -4.69 -7.87
C LYS A 68 -0.14 -4.30 -9.23
N TYR A 69 -0.46 -5.06 -10.29
CA TYR A 69 -0.04 -4.75 -11.65
C TYR A 69 -0.54 -3.38 -12.10
N TRP A 70 -1.82 -3.11 -11.90
CA TRP A 70 -2.44 -1.83 -12.26
C TRP A 70 -1.82 -0.66 -11.49
N HIS A 71 -1.59 -0.82 -10.18
CA HIS A 71 -0.92 0.20 -9.37
C HIS A 71 0.50 0.50 -9.89
N LEU A 72 1.31 -0.53 -10.11
CA LEU A 72 2.70 -0.38 -10.53
C LEU A 72 2.84 0.19 -11.96
N HIS A 73 1.99 -0.23 -12.88
CA HIS A 73 2.16 0.12 -14.29
C HIS A 73 1.33 1.32 -14.75
N VAL A 74 0.29 1.71 -14.01
CA VAL A 74 -0.55 2.87 -14.34
C VAL A 74 -0.31 4.00 -13.35
N TYR A 75 -0.69 3.81 -12.08
CA TYR A 75 -0.64 4.89 -11.09
C TYR A 75 0.78 5.32 -10.74
N ALA A 76 1.69 4.38 -10.50
CA ALA A 76 3.07 4.70 -10.15
C ALA A 76 3.80 5.39 -11.31
N LYS A 77 3.58 4.95 -12.55
CA LYS A 77 4.15 5.61 -13.74
C LYS A 77 3.62 7.02 -13.93
N GLN A 78 2.31 7.23 -13.80
CA GLN A 78 1.71 8.57 -13.90
C GLN A 78 2.28 9.51 -12.83
N THR A 79 2.43 9.01 -11.60
CA THR A 79 3.03 9.78 -10.51
C THR A 79 4.49 10.13 -10.80
N GLN A 80 5.29 9.17 -11.28
CA GLN A 80 6.67 9.40 -11.69
C GLN A 80 6.75 10.51 -12.74
N THR A 81 6.01 10.38 -13.85
CA THR A 81 6.05 11.35 -14.95
C THR A 81 5.68 12.76 -14.46
N LEU A 82 4.63 12.88 -13.66
CA LEU A 82 4.21 14.17 -13.13
C LEU A 82 5.29 14.81 -12.25
N VAL A 83 5.91 14.02 -11.37
CA VAL A 83 6.87 14.54 -10.41
C VAL A 83 8.19 14.90 -11.10
N GLU A 84 8.66 14.11 -12.06
CA GLU A 84 9.82 14.45 -12.90
C GLU A 84 9.60 15.73 -13.72
N GLN A 85 8.38 15.95 -14.23
CA GLN A 85 8.02 17.20 -14.92
C GLN A 85 8.07 18.41 -13.98
N ILE A 86 7.63 18.25 -12.73
CA ILE A 86 7.63 19.34 -11.73
C ILE A 86 9.05 19.68 -11.27
N PHE A 87 9.89 18.67 -11.03
CA PHE A 87 11.28 18.88 -10.59
C PHE A 87 12.25 19.16 -11.74
N GLY A 88 11.89 18.83 -12.97
CA GLY A 88 12.72 19.05 -14.16
C GLY A 88 13.93 18.10 -14.25
N GLU A 89 13.88 16.95 -13.58
CA GLU A 89 14.97 15.97 -13.54
C GLU A 89 14.41 14.54 -13.47
N ALA A 90 15.23 13.58 -13.92
CA ALA A 90 14.93 12.16 -13.73
C ALA A 90 15.07 11.78 -12.26
N LEU A 91 14.10 11.03 -11.73
CA LEU A 91 14.06 10.63 -10.32
C LEU A 91 14.14 9.10 -10.20
N PRO A 92 14.52 8.55 -9.03
CA PRO A 92 14.46 7.11 -8.82
C PRO A 92 13.03 6.58 -9.02
N PRO A 93 12.87 5.30 -9.40
CA PRO A 93 11.57 4.67 -9.52
C PRO A 93 10.74 4.80 -8.23
N LEU A 94 9.45 5.13 -8.37
CA LEU A 94 8.56 5.35 -7.21
C LEU A 94 8.65 4.25 -6.14
N HIS A 95 8.69 2.98 -6.57
CA HIS A 95 8.73 1.82 -5.68
C HIS A 95 9.97 1.80 -4.75
N GLU A 96 11.11 2.34 -5.20
CA GLU A 96 12.32 2.47 -4.39
C GLU A 96 12.15 3.58 -3.34
N VAL A 97 11.56 4.70 -3.74
CA VAL A 97 11.38 5.87 -2.88
C VAL A 97 10.36 5.61 -1.78
N VAL A 98 9.22 5.00 -2.13
CA VAL A 98 8.18 4.61 -1.14
C VAL A 98 8.65 3.48 -0.23
N GLY A 99 9.61 2.66 -0.66
CA GLY A 99 10.24 1.62 0.17
C GLY A 99 11.01 2.19 1.36
N ASN A 100 11.38 3.48 1.33
CA ASN A 100 12.03 4.18 2.43
C ASN A 100 11.03 4.79 3.45
N THR A 101 9.77 4.34 3.44
CA THR A 101 8.77 4.79 4.41
C THR A 101 9.09 4.25 5.79
N SER A 102 9.31 5.15 6.76
CA SER A 102 9.70 4.78 8.12
C SER A 102 8.53 4.28 8.97
N LEU A 103 7.32 4.79 8.72
CA LEU A 103 6.12 4.46 9.48
C LEU A 103 4.86 4.64 8.63
N VAL A 104 3.88 3.76 8.79
CA VAL A 104 2.56 3.89 8.18
C VAL A 104 1.47 3.82 9.24
N PHE A 105 0.65 4.86 9.30
CA PHE A 105 -0.59 4.86 10.05
C PHE A 105 -1.74 4.30 9.19
N VAL A 106 -2.45 3.30 9.71
CA VAL A 106 -3.58 2.68 9.03
C VAL A 106 -4.85 2.95 9.82
N ASN A 107 -5.87 3.48 9.15
CA ASN A 107 -7.20 3.63 9.74
C ASN A 107 -7.92 2.28 9.78
N SER A 108 -7.49 1.44 10.71
CA SER A 108 -8.01 0.12 11.02
C SER A 108 -8.03 -0.03 12.55
N TYR A 109 -8.85 -0.94 13.04
CA TYR A 109 -8.90 -1.26 14.46
C TYR A 109 -8.95 -2.78 14.63
N HIS A 110 -7.94 -3.35 15.29
CA HIS A 110 -7.74 -4.79 15.43
C HIS A 110 -8.98 -5.58 15.91
N ALA A 111 -9.85 -4.97 16.73
CA ALA A 111 -11.04 -5.66 17.24
C ALA A 111 -12.19 -5.72 16.22
N LEU A 112 -12.18 -4.85 15.21
CA LEU A 112 -13.19 -4.76 14.15
C LEU A 112 -12.68 -5.29 12.81
N ALA A 113 -11.37 -5.24 12.59
CA ALA A 113 -10.73 -5.68 11.37
C ALA A 113 -10.31 -7.16 11.46
N GLN A 114 -10.09 -7.76 10.30
CA GLN A 114 -9.50 -9.09 10.22
C GLN A 114 -8.11 -9.10 10.87
N SER A 115 -7.82 -10.13 11.67
CA SER A 115 -6.49 -10.37 12.21
C SER A 115 -5.45 -10.47 11.09
N ARG A 116 -4.48 -9.57 11.11
CA ARG A 116 -3.37 -9.50 10.14
C ARG A 116 -2.05 -9.27 10.88
N PRO A 117 -0.97 -9.98 10.52
CA PRO A 117 0.33 -9.75 11.12
C PRO A 117 0.95 -8.45 10.57
N PHE A 118 0.64 -7.33 11.22
CA PHE A 118 1.26 -6.04 10.93
C PHE A 118 2.72 -6.00 11.44
N PRO A 119 3.68 -5.53 10.63
CA PRO A 119 5.03 -5.30 11.08
C PRO A 119 5.09 -4.08 12.03
N PRO A 120 6.14 -3.92 12.85
CA PRO A 120 6.22 -2.86 13.88
C PRO A 120 6.14 -1.43 13.33
N ASN A 121 6.46 -1.22 12.05
CA ASN A 121 6.36 0.06 11.35
C ASN A 121 4.95 0.35 10.79
N VAL A 122 3.95 -0.45 11.14
CA VAL A 122 2.54 -0.20 10.82
C VAL A 122 1.73 -0.04 12.10
N ILE A 123 1.14 1.13 12.28
CA ILE A 123 0.39 1.49 13.49
C ILE A 123 -1.07 1.70 13.13
N GLU A 124 -1.94 0.95 13.80
CA GLU A 124 -3.39 1.11 13.69
C GLU A 124 -3.85 2.31 14.53
N ILE A 125 -4.56 3.24 13.91
CA ILE A 125 -5.05 4.50 14.51
C ILE A 125 -6.57 4.65 14.40
N GLY A 126 -7.30 3.53 14.30
CA GLY A 126 -8.71 3.48 13.90
C GLY A 126 -9.63 4.54 14.52
N GLY A 127 -10.66 4.94 13.77
CA GLY A 127 -11.66 5.91 14.21
C GLY A 127 -11.35 7.37 13.85
N ILE A 128 -10.36 7.58 12.97
CA ILE A 128 -10.04 8.89 12.39
C ILE A 128 -10.73 8.94 11.02
N HIS A 129 -11.79 9.73 10.90
CA HIS A 129 -12.61 9.82 9.68
C HIS A 129 -12.68 11.25 9.15
#